data_AF-A0A358C9M8-F1
#
_entry.id   AF-A0A358C9M8-F1
#
_cell.length_a   1.000
_cell.length_b   1.000
_cell.length_c   1.000
_cell.angle_alpha   90.00
_cell.angle_beta   90.00
_cell.angle_gamma   90.00
#
_symmetry.space_group_name_H-M   'P 1'
#
loop_
_entity.id
_entity.type
_entity.pdbx_description
1 polymer ?
#
loop_
_entity_poly.entity_id
_entity_poly.type
_entity_poly.pdbx_seq_one_letter_code
_entity_poly.pdbx_strand_id
1 'polypeptide(L)'
;EAFFRFLVDCAKDPRFNADTLMAEINLAADLDFIDRMAYRYLIIPITKKRLTEREGQFQWIYRHDFPEWGRGRDDAMNLTKYFMIRWPMDDSFGPTDMPSIWNLQKYQPEQGHRMNFAGDSHDPYSVVIDSALGLMGAEPKNRNDFLGHIDWLVDYLKTKPAPKYPFPIDAGRATRGKAVFDAHCAACHASARTGTIVPLSEIGTDRGRIDTWGKQAAIEANQVVSDMGIQRKGLVEAPLTGYVAQFLDGIWLRAPYLHNGSVPTLADLLTPPAQRPQVFWRGYDVYDPVRVGFVVQGPAAERAGTPLDTRLRGNGNQGHDFGTTLSAPDKAVLLEYLKTL
;
A
#
# COMPACT_ATOMS: atom_id res chain seq x y z
N GLU A 1 -2.57 -9.52 6.44
CA GLU A 1 -1.92 -10.73 6.97
C GLU A 1 -2.68 -11.39 8.13
N ALA A 2 -2.72 -10.80 9.32
CA ALA A 2 -3.33 -11.41 10.51
C ALA A 2 -4.79 -11.89 10.33
N PHE A 3 -5.62 -11.14 9.59
CA PHE A 3 -6.99 -11.56 9.29
C PHE A 3 -7.05 -12.87 8.48
N PHE A 4 -6.23 -13.00 7.44
CA PHE A 4 -6.17 -14.23 6.65
C PHE A 4 -5.65 -15.41 7.47
N ARG A 5 -4.63 -15.17 8.32
CA ARG A 5 -4.10 -16.18 9.25
C ARG A 5 -5.17 -16.65 10.21
N PHE A 6 -5.91 -15.72 10.82
CA PHE A 6 -7.05 -16.05 11.67
C PHE A 6 -8.10 -16.91 10.95
N LEU A 7 -8.49 -16.56 9.72
CA LEU A 7 -9.47 -17.35 8.96
C LEU A 7 -9.00 -18.78 8.69
N VAL A 8 -7.73 -18.96 8.31
CA VAL A 8 -7.17 -20.29 8.03
C VAL A 8 -6.99 -21.09 9.31
N ASP A 9 -6.46 -20.49 10.38
CA ASP A 9 -6.28 -21.14 11.68
C ASP A 9 -7.62 -21.55 12.29
N CYS A 10 -8.65 -20.69 12.18
CA CYS A 10 -10.01 -21.04 12.55
C CYS A 10 -10.50 -22.27 11.76
N ALA A 11 -10.34 -22.29 10.44
CA ALA A 11 -10.79 -23.44 9.63
C ALA A 11 -10.07 -24.75 9.98
N LYS A 12 -8.79 -24.68 10.38
CA LYS A 12 -8.00 -25.84 10.83
C LYS A 12 -8.38 -26.32 12.24
N ASP A 13 -8.93 -25.44 13.06
CA ASP A 13 -9.33 -25.80 14.42
C ASP A 13 -10.45 -26.86 14.41
N PRO A 14 -10.32 -27.97 15.18
CA PRO A 14 -11.38 -28.97 15.32
C PRO A 14 -12.71 -28.38 15.79
N ARG A 15 -12.69 -27.26 16.52
CA ARG A 15 -13.86 -26.52 17.01
C ARG A 15 -14.59 -25.76 15.91
N PHE A 16 -14.01 -25.61 14.71
CA PHE A 16 -14.76 -25.11 13.55
C PHE A 16 -15.67 -26.22 13.02
N ASN A 17 -16.81 -26.36 13.69
CA ASN A 17 -17.85 -27.33 13.41
C ASN A 17 -19.21 -26.74 13.78
N ALA A 18 -20.27 -27.40 13.32
CA ALA A 18 -21.61 -26.88 13.50
C ALA A 18 -22.12 -26.93 14.94
N ASP A 19 -21.62 -27.81 15.80
CA ASP A 19 -22.02 -27.85 17.20
C ASP A 19 -21.55 -26.61 17.95
N THR A 20 -20.30 -26.20 17.69
CA THR A 20 -19.69 -25.04 18.33
C THR A 20 -20.23 -23.74 17.74
N LEU A 21 -20.19 -23.60 16.40
CA LEU A 21 -20.52 -22.34 15.76
C LEU A 21 -22.03 -22.01 15.82
N MET A 22 -22.91 -23.02 15.81
CA MET A 22 -24.34 -22.76 15.95
C MET A 22 -24.70 -22.21 17.34
N ALA A 23 -23.97 -22.60 18.39
CA ALA A 23 -24.20 -22.04 19.72
C ALA A 23 -23.98 -20.52 19.71
N GLU A 24 -22.88 -20.05 19.11
CA GLU A 24 -22.57 -18.63 18.99
C GLU A 24 -23.52 -17.89 18.03
N ILE A 25 -23.84 -18.50 16.87
CA ILE A 25 -24.76 -17.90 15.89
C ILE A 25 -26.14 -17.67 16.52
N ASN A 26 -26.66 -18.61 17.30
CA ASN A 26 -27.96 -18.48 17.95
C ASN A 26 -27.99 -17.39 19.04
N LEU A 27 -26.83 -16.96 19.56
CA LEU A 27 -26.74 -15.81 20.46
C LEU A 27 -26.80 -14.47 19.72
N ALA A 28 -26.38 -14.45 18.45
CA ALA A 28 -26.26 -13.24 17.65
C ALA A 28 -27.40 -13.04 16.64
N ALA A 29 -28.08 -14.12 16.23
CA ALA A 29 -29.12 -14.09 15.21
C ALA A 29 -30.26 -15.08 15.54
N ASP A 30 -31.51 -14.64 15.32
CA ASP A 30 -32.68 -15.52 15.39
C ASP A 30 -32.95 -16.12 14.00
N LEU A 31 -32.39 -17.29 13.75
CA LEU A 31 -32.54 -18.01 12.49
C LEU A 31 -33.81 -18.87 12.51
N ASP A 32 -34.54 -18.93 11.41
CA ASP A 32 -35.65 -19.87 11.28
C ASP A 32 -35.15 -21.33 11.20
N PHE A 33 -36.09 -22.28 11.12
CA PHE A 33 -35.72 -23.70 11.06
C PHE A 33 -34.90 -24.05 9.81
N ILE A 34 -35.28 -23.50 8.64
CA ILE A 34 -34.62 -23.80 7.37
C ILE A 34 -33.19 -23.27 7.39
N ASP A 35 -33.01 -22.02 7.84
CA ASP A 35 -31.70 -21.40 7.95
C ASP A 35 -30.82 -22.12 8.97
N ARG A 36 -31.35 -22.52 10.13
CA ARG A 36 -30.59 -23.33 11.10
C ARG A 36 -30.09 -24.64 10.50
N MET A 37 -30.92 -25.33 9.73
CA MET A 37 -30.52 -26.57 9.06
C MET A 37 -29.50 -26.31 7.95
N ALA A 38 -29.67 -25.24 7.18
CA ALA A 38 -28.71 -24.83 6.16
C ALA A 38 -27.35 -24.47 6.77
N TYR A 39 -27.32 -23.70 7.85
CA TYR A 39 -26.07 -23.36 8.55
C TYR A 39 -25.36 -24.61 9.06
N ARG A 40 -26.10 -25.48 9.76
CA ARG A 40 -25.55 -26.67 10.40
C ARG A 40 -24.99 -27.68 9.41
N TYR A 41 -25.73 -27.97 8.33
CA TYR A 41 -25.39 -29.08 7.44
C TYR A 41 -24.76 -28.66 6.11
N LEU A 42 -24.87 -27.39 5.71
CA LEU A 42 -24.34 -26.90 4.44
C LEU A 42 -23.33 -25.78 4.64
N ILE A 43 -23.72 -24.63 5.20
CA ILE A 43 -22.90 -23.41 5.18
C ILE A 43 -21.63 -23.59 6.01
N ILE A 44 -21.71 -24.06 7.25
CA ILE A 44 -20.52 -24.25 8.09
C ILE A 44 -19.56 -25.30 7.49
N PRO A 45 -20.02 -26.51 7.10
CA PRO A 45 -19.15 -27.48 6.43
C PRO A 45 -18.54 -26.99 5.12
N ILE A 46 -19.32 -26.31 4.28
CA ILE A 46 -18.83 -25.75 3.01
C ILE A 46 -17.79 -24.67 3.28
N THR A 47 -18.03 -23.77 4.23
CA THR A 47 -17.06 -22.72 4.60
C THR A 47 -15.75 -23.34 5.09
N LYS A 48 -15.80 -24.33 5.99
CA LYS A 48 -14.59 -25.04 6.45
C LYS A 48 -13.83 -25.65 5.27
N LYS A 49 -14.54 -26.37 4.40
CA LYS A 49 -13.97 -27.02 3.22
C LYS A 49 -13.32 -26.00 2.29
N ARG A 50 -14.01 -24.90 1.94
CA ARG A 50 -13.49 -23.87 1.03
C ARG A 50 -12.29 -23.12 1.61
N LEU A 51 -12.29 -22.83 2.91
CA LEU A 51 -11.12 -22.23 3.58
C LEU A 51 -9.92 -23.17 3.57
N THR A 52 -10.14 -24.47 3.82
CA THR A 52 -9.09 -25.49 3.78
C THR A 52 -8.56 -25.70 2.36
N GLU A 53 -9.43 -25.74 1.34
CA GLU A 53 -9.03 -25.84 -0.08
C GLU A 53 -8.14 -24.66 -0.52
N ARG A 54 -8.28 -23.49 0.11
CA ARG A 54 -7.48 -22.30 -0.19
C ARG A 54 -6.19 -22.22 0.61
N GLU A 55 -5.90 -23.16 1.51
CA GLU A 55 -4.69 -23.16 2.36
C GLU A 55 -3.40 -22.99 1.53
N GLY A 56 -3.32 -23.63 0.37
CA GLY A 56 -2.16 -23.50 -0.54
C GLY A 56 -1.90 -22.05 -0.98
N GLN A 57 -2.96 -21.25 -1.20
CA GLN A 57 -2.86 -19.83 -1.57
C GLN A 57 -2.46 -18.94 -0.38
N PHE A 58 -2.62 -19.43 0.84
CA PHE A 58 -2.26 -18.74 2.07
C PHE A 58 -0.93 -19.24 2.66
N GLN A 59 -0.11 -20.01 1.96
CA GLN A 59 1.18 -20.45 2.52
C GLN A 59 2.12 -19.28 2.89
N TRP A 60 1.97 -18.13 2.24
CA TRP A 60 2.84 -16.96 2.44
C TRP A 60 2.70 -16.37 3.84
N ILE A 61 1.50 -16.38 4.43
CA ILE A 61 1.28 -15.88 5.79
C ILE A 61 1.94 -16.77 6.86
N TYR A 62 2.48 -17.93 6.49
CA TYR A 62 3.21 -18.83 7.37
C TYR A 62 4.72 -18.88 7.05
N ARG A 63 5.22 -18.01 6.17
CA ARG A 63 6.65 -17.80 5.89
C ARG A 63 7.28 -16.96 7.00
N HIS A 64 7.61 -17.58 8.14
CA HIS A 64 8.23 -16.89 9.27
C HIS A 64 9.66 -16.38 9.01
N ASP A 65 10.28 -16.80 7.90
CA ASP A 65 11.52 -16.24 7.40
C ASP A 65 11.33 -14.86 6.73
N PHE A 66 10.09 -14.48 6.41
CA PHE A 66 9.75 -13.14 5.96
C PHE A 66 9.32 -12.26 7.13
N PRO A 67 9.70 -10.97 7.12
CA PRO A 67 9.16 -10.01 8.08
C PRO A 67 7.64 -9.87 7.91
N GLU A 68 6.94 -9.65 9.03
CA GLU A 68 5.53 -9.25 8.98
C GLU A 68 5.40 -7.90 8.24
N TRP A 69 4.32 -7.72 7.49
CA TRP A 69 4.09 -6.45 6.78
C TRP A 69 3.90 -5.28 7.73
N GLY A 70 3.38 -5.52 8.94
CA GLY A 70 3.09 -4.45 9.90
C GLY A 70 1.98 -3.50 9.43
N ARG A 71 1.71 -2.46 10.22
CA ARG A 71 0.58 -1.56 9.97
C ARG A 71 0.80 -0.62 8.79
N GLY A 72 -0.23 -0.47 7.97
CA GLY A 72 -0.27 0.46 6.83
C GLY A 72 0.46 -0.04 5.60
N ARG A 73 0.74 -1.35 5.49
CA ARG A 73 1.43 -1.95 4.35
C ARG A 73 0.79 -3.23 3.89
N ASP A 74 0.97 -3.51 2.61
CA ASP A 74 0.66 -4.79 2.00
C ASP A 74 1.66 -5.15 0.90
N ASP A 75 1.72 -6.43 0.54
CA ASP A 75 2.48 -6.90 -0.64
C ASP A 75 1.51 -7.15 -1.80
N ALA A 76 0.92 -6.06 -2.29
CA ALA A 76 -0.19 -6.09 -3.25
C ALA A 76 0.09 -6.93 -4.51
N MET A 77 1.31 -6.90 -5.02
CA MET A 77 1.66 -7.64 -6.24
C MET A 77 1.88 -9.12 -5.99
N ASN A 78 2.49 -9.51 -4.87
CA ASN A 78 2.55 -10.92 -4.50
C ASN A 78 1.16 -11.50 -4.27
N LEU A 79 0.24 -10.72 -3.66
CA LEU A 79 -1.17 -11.13 -3.55
C LEU A 79 -1.78 -11.39 -4.93
N THR A 80 -1.63 -10.48 -5.89
CA THR A 80 -2.11 -10.71 -7.26
C THR A 80 -1.46 -11.95 -7.89
N LYS A 81 -0.14 -12.17 -7.71
CA LYS A 81 0.54 -13.38 -8.23
C LYS A 81 -0.07 -14.67 -7.70
N TYR A 82 -0.33 -14.74 -6.39
CA TYR A 82 -0.75 -15.98 -5.74
C TYR A 82 -2.27 -16.22 -5.86
N PHE A 83 -3.10 -15.17 -5.80
CA PHE A 83 -4.56 -15.30 -5.82
C PHE A 83 -5.16 -15.22 -7.22
N MET A 84 -4.72 -14.27 -8.05
CA MET A 84 -5.30 -14.04 -9.37
C MET A 84 -4.73 -14.99 -10.42
N ILE A 85 -3.41 -14.98 -10.62
CA ILE A 85 -2.76 -15.79 -11.68
C ILE A 85 -2.23 -17.14 -11.16
N ARG A 86 -2.31 -17.39 -9.85
CA ARG A 86 -1.98 -18.67 -9.19
C ARG A 86 -0.57 -19.17 -9.47
N TRP A 87 0.38 -18.26 -9.55
CA TRP A 87 1.80 -18.63 -9.61
C TRP A 87 2.21 -19.39 -8.35
N PRO A 88 3.19 -20.32 -8.46
CA PRO A 88 3.77 -20.93 -7.29
C PRO A 88 4.40 -19.86 -6.40
N MET A 89 4.40 -20.13 -5.10
CA MET A 89 5.13 -19.29 -4.15
C MET A 89 6.61 -19.23 -4.54
N ASP A 90 7.14 -18.02 -4.60
CA ASP A 90 8.56 -17.78 -4.79
C ASP A 90 9.13 -17.13 -3.53
N ASP A 91 10.42 -16.79 -3.59
CA ASP A 91 11.08 -16.09 -2.51
C ASP A 91 10.99 -14.57 -2.66
N SER A 92 10.15 -13.99 -3.51
CA SER A 92 10.09 -12.53 -3.65
C SER A 92 9.28 -11.90 -2.50
N PHE A 93 9.72 -10.74 -2.01
CA PHE A 93 9.09 -10.05 -0.89
C PHE A 93 9.31 -8.55 -0.99
N GLY A 94 8.23 -7.76 -0.96
CA GLY A 94 8.33 -6.31 -1.16
C GLY A 94 7.06 -5.56 -0.75
N PRO A 95 6.69 -5.57 0.55
CA PRO A 95 5.54 -4.82 1.02
C PRO A 95 5.75 -3.31 0.83
N THR A 96 4.70 -2.65 0.35
CA THR A 96 4.67 -1.21 0.14
C THR A 96 3.71 -0.53 1.10
N ASP A 97 3.91 0.77 1.32
CA ASP A 97 2.88 1.62 1.91
C ASP A 97 1.68 1.76 0.98
N MET A 98 0.59 2.34 1.47
CA MET A 98 -0.60 2.60 0.67
C MET A 98 -0.45 3.92 -0.11
N PRO A 99 -0.62 3.94 -1.45
CA PRO A 99 -0.59 5.18 -2.22
C PRO A 99 -1.73 6.14 -1.84
N SER A 100 -1.52 7.44 -2.06
CA SER A 100 -2.55 8.43 -1.85
C SER A 100 -3.70 8.29 -2.84
N ILE A 101 -4.93 8.28 -2.33
CA ILE A 101 -6.16 8.07 -3.11
C ILE A 101 -6.86 9.36 -3.54
N TRP A 102 -6.29 10.53 -3.25
CA TRP A 102 -6.89 11.82 -3.57
C TRP A 102 -6.36 12.40 -4.88
N ASN A 103 -7.18 13.28 -5.47
CA ASN A 103 -6.89 14.08 -6.66
C ASN A 103 -6.39 13.20 -7.81
N LEU A 104 -7.09 12.11 -8.10
CA LEU A 104 -6.62 11.11 -9.07
C LEU A 104 -6.46 11.68 -10.49
N GLN A 105 -7.15 12.79 -10.81
CA GLN A 105 -6.97 13.51 -12.09
C GLN A 105 -5.56 14.06 -12.31
N LYS A 106 -4.71 14.14 -11.27
CA LYS A 106 -3.30 14.54 -11.43
C LYS A 106 -2.50 13.52 -12.24
N TYR A 107 -2.92 12.26 -12.25
CA TYR A 107 -2.32 11.23 -13.08
C TYR A 107 -2.90 11.27 -14.49
N GLN A 108 -2.08 11.75 -15.41
CA GLN A 108 -2.37 11.91 -16.83
C GLN A 108 -1.50 10.94 -17.66
N PRO A 109 -2.00 9.74 -18.02
CA PRO A 109 -1.20 8.69 -18.66
C PRO A 109 -0.55 9.12 -19.98
N GLU A 110 -1.15 10.05 -20.71
CA GLU A 110 -0.63 10.66 -21.93
C GLU A 110 0.66 11.45 -21.72
N GLN A 111 0.94 11.89 -20.49
CA GLN A 111 2.21 12.51 -20.09
C GLN A 111 3.24 11.48 -19.59
N GLY A 112 2.95 10.18 -19.73
CA GLY A 112 3.79 9.10 -19.23
C GLY A 112 3.62 8.82 -17.74
N HIS A 113 2.61 9.42 -17.09
CA HIS A 113 2.34 9.17 -15.68
C HIS A 113 1.92 7.73 -15.43
N ARG A 114 2.39 7.17 -14.32
CA ARG A 114 2.08 5.81 -13.86
C ARG A 114 1.55 5.83 -12.44
N MET A 115 0.85 4.77 -12.08
CA MET A 115 0.36 4.55 -10.71
C MET A 115 0.93 3.26 -10.11
N ASN A 116 0.69 3.09 -8.81
CA ASN A 116 1.45 2.23 -7.89
C ASN A 116 2.90 2.72 -7.74
N PHE A 117 3.57 2.29 -6.67
CA PHE A 117 4.91 2.80 -6.37
C PHE A 117 5.93 2.49 -7.47
N ALA A 118 5.87 1.32 -8.11
CA ALA A 118 6.79 0.93 -9.18
C ALA A 118 6.28 1.26 -10.59
N GLY A 119 5.12 1.93 -10.71
CA GLY A 119 4.54 2.31 -11.99
C GLY A 119 3.84 1.17 -12.72
N ASP A 120 3.35 0.17 -11.99
CA ASP A 120 2.80 -1.08 -12.51
C ASP A 120 1.45 -0.95 -13.20
N SER A 121 0.75 0.17 -13.03
CA SER A 121 -0.57 0.40 -13.65
C SER A 121 -0.59 1.64 -14.55
N HIS A 122 -1.34 1.53 -15.65
CA HIS A 122 -1.45 2.60 -16.64
C HIS A 122 -2.24 3.82 -16.16
N ASP A 123 -3.29 3.64 -15.36
CA ASP A 123 -4.19 4.71 -14.96
C ASP A 123 -4.95 4.41 -13.65
N PRO A 124 -5.60 5.41 -13.04
CA PRO A 124 -6.36 5.21 -11.80
C PRO A 124 -7.50 4.19 -11.94
N TYR A 125 -8.17 4.15 -13.09
CA TYR A 125 -9.28 3.22 -13.33
C TYR A 125 -8.80 1.76 -13.23
N SER A 126 -7.66 1.46 -13.85
CA SER A 126 -7.03 0.15 -13.79
C SER A 126 -6.61 -0.22 -12.37
N VAL A 127 -6.00 0.71 -11.62
CA VAL A 127 -5.59 0.46 -10.22
C VAL A 127 -6.79 0.07 -9.35
N VAL A 128 -7.91 0.79 -9.48
CA VAL A 128 -9.10 0.55 -8.64
C VAL A 128 -9.72 -0.81 -8.97
N ILE A 129 -9.83 -1.18 -10.26
CA ILE A 129 -10.29 -2.50 -10.68
C ILE A 129 -9.35 -3.60 -10.18
N ASP A 130 -8.05 -3.45 -10.40
CA ASP A 130 -7.05 -4.47 -10.07
C ASP A 130 -6.94 -4.69 -8.57
N SER A 131 -7.07 -3.63 -7.78
CA SER A 131 -7.08 -3.73 -6.31
C SER A 131 -8.30 -4.51 -5.82
N ALA A 132 -9.46 -4.33 -6.45
CA ALA A 132 -10.68 -5.04 -6.09
C ALA A 132 -10.64 -6.52 -6.48
N LEU A 133 -10.08 -6.85 -7.66
CA LEU A 133 -10.03 -8.21 -8.18
C LEU A 133 -8.82 -9.02 -7.69
N GLY A 134 -7.67 -8.36 -7.47
CA GLY A 134 -6.37 -8.96 -7.15
C GLY A 134 -6.36 -9.81 -5.89
N LEU A 135 -7.13 -9.41 -4.88
CA LEU A 135 -7.22 -10.11 -3.60
C LEU A 135 -8.07 -11.39 -3.65
N MET A 136 -9.03 -11.46 -4.58
CA MET A 136 -10.03 -12.53 -4.61
C MET A 136 -9.83 -13.51 -5.77
N GLY A 137 -9.22 -13.06 -6.87
CA GLY A 137 -9.05 -13.85 -8.09
C GLY A 137 -10.37 -14.40 -8.63
N ALA A 138 -11.47 -13.69 -8.37
CA ALA A 138 -12.83 -14.15 -8.65
C ALA A 138 -13.58 -13.10 -9.47
N GLU A 139 -14.34 -13.59 -10.46
CA GLU A 139 -15.21 -12.75 -11.26
C GLU A 139 -16.30 -12.12 -10.39
N PRO A 140 -16.65 -10.83 -10.61
CA PRO A 140 -17.77 -10.22 -9.92
C PRO A 140 -19.08 -10.94 -10.23
N LYS A 141 -19.91 -11.15 -9.21
CA LYS A 141 -21.24 -11.79 -9.37
C LYS A 141 -22.13 -11.05 -10.39
N ASN A 142 -22.02 -9.72 -10.44
CA ASN A 142 -22.67 -8.88 -11.43
C ASN A 142 -21.66 -7.85 -11.94
N ARG A 143 -21.29 -7.95 -13.21
CA ARG A 143 -20.31 -7.06 -13.83
C ARG A 143 -20.76 -5.60 -13.91
N ASN A 144 -22.04 -5.35 -14.21
CA ASN A 144 -22.55 -3.99 -14.35
C ASN A 144 -22.57 -3.26 -12.99
N ASP A 145 -22.98 -3.96 -11.93
CA ASP A 145 -22.96 -3.43 -10.56
C ASP A 145 -21.52 -3.16 -10.09
N PHE A 146 -20.61 -4.10 -10.35
CA PHE A 146 -19.19 -3.92 -10.09
C PHE A 146 -18.63 -2.67 -10.78
N LEU A 147 -18.82 -2.55 -12.10
CA LEU A 147 -18.33 -1.39 -12.86
C LEU A 147 -19.00 -0.08 -12.41
N GLY A 148 -20.28 -0.10 -12.06
CA GLY A 148 -20.96 1.07 -11.49
C GLY A 148 -20.32 1.57 -10.18
N HIS A 149 -19.89 0.66 -9.30
CA HIS A 149 -19.15 1.03 -8.09
C HIS A 149 -17.74 1.55 -8.39
N ILE A 150 -17.06 0.97 -9.39
CA ILE A 150 -15.74 1.45 -9.84
C ILE A 150 -15.86 2.88 -10.37
N ASP A 151 -16.84 3.14 -11.24
CA ASP A 151 -17.10 4.45 -11.83
C ASP A 151 -17.40 5.48 -10.73
N TRP A 152 -18.28 5.15 -9.79
CA TRP A 152 -18.58 6.00 -8.64
C TRP A 152 -17.34 6.33 -7.81
N LEU A 153 -16.50 5.34 -7.51
CA LEU A 153 -15.31 5.52 -6.69
C LEU A 153 -14.26 6.38 -7.41
N VAL A 154 -14.02 6.11 -8.69
CA VAL A 154 -13.08 6.88 -9.51
C VAL A 154 -13.56 8.32 -9.65
N ASP A 155 -14.85 8.56 -9.93
CA ASP A 155 -15.43 9.90 -10.01
C ASP A 155 -15.33 10.67 -8.69
N TYR A 156 -15.61 9.99 -7.56
CA TYR A 156 -15.47 10.58 -6.23
C TYR A 156 -14.03 11.01 -5.94
N LEU A 157 -13.06 10.14 -6.23
CA LEU A 157 -11.64 10.38 -5.93
C LEU A 157 -10.93 11.26 -6.96
N LYS A 158 -11.51 11.41 -8.16
CA LYS A 158 -10.95 12.19 -9.27
C LYS A 158 -10.56 13.61 -8.86
N THR A 159 -11.46 14.32 -8.19
CA THR A 159 -11.30 15.72 -7.81
C THR A 159 -11.18 15.93 -6.30
N LYS A 160 -11.25 14.86 -5.50
CA LYS A 160 -11.13 14.93 -4.04
C LYS A 160 -9.75 15.53 -3.67
N PRO A 161 -9.66 16.73 -3.06
CA PRO A 161 -8.36 17.30 -2.74
C PRO A 161 -7.68 16.56 -1.59
N ALA A 162 -6.36 16.66 -1.54
CA ALA A 162 -5.61 16.26 -0.36
C ALA A 162 -6.07 17.05 0.88
N PRO A 163 -6.07 16.44 2.08
CA PRO A 163 -6.34 17.17 3.32
C PRO A 163 -5.34 18.30 3.53
N LYS A 164 -5.83 19.49 3.90
CA LYS A 164 -4.96 20.61 4.29
C LYS A 164 -4.24 20.29 5.58
N TYR A 165 -3.00 20.73 5.71
CA TYR A 165 -2.24 20.63 6.94
C TYR A 165 -2.98 21.37 8.08
N PRO A 166 -3.27 20.70 9.21
CA PRO A 166 -4.16 21.25 10.23
C PRO A 166 -3.46 22.13 11.28
N PHE A 167 -2.12 22.21 11.26
CA PHE A 167 -1.34 22.98 12.21
C PHE A 167 -0.88 24.32 11.62
N PRO A 168 -0.46 25.30 12.45
CA PRO A 168 0.05 26.57 11.96
C PRO A 168 1.24 26.41 11.01
N ILE A 169 1.30 27.27 10.00
CA ILE A 169 2.41 27.38 9.04
C ILE A 169 2.97 28.79 9.10
N ASP A 170 4.29 28.91 9.27
CA ASP A 170 5.01 30.17 9.10
C ASP A 170 5.17 30.48 7.62
N ALA A 171 4.36 31.40 7.11
CA ALA A 171 4.34 31.77 5.70
C ALA A 171 5.70 32.28 5.19
N GLY A 172 6.44 33.05 6.01
CA GLY A 172 7.74 33.59 5.62
C GLY A 172 8.80 32.50 5.48
N ARG A 173 8.79 31.51 6.38
CA ARG A 173 9.62 30.31 6.27
C ARG A 173 9.20 29.44 5.08
N ALA A 174 7.91 29.22 4.87
CA ALA A 174 7.41 28.44 3.73
C ALA A 174 7.81 29.07 2.38
N THR A 175 7.76 30.40 2.23
CA THR A 175 8.24 31.09 1.02
C THR A 175 9.74 30.85 0.79
N ARG A 176 10.58 30.93 1.83
CA ARG A 176 12.01 30.60 1.70
C ARG A 176 12.24 29.12 1.40
N GLY A 177 11.45 28.25 2.03
CA GLY A 177 11.47 26.81 1.80
C GLY A 177 11.12 26.44 0.36
N LYS A 178 10.20 27.18 -0.28
CA LYS A 178 9.90 26.99 -1.70
C LYS A 178 11.13 27.17 -2.58
N ALA A 179 11.97 28.18 -2.31
CA ALA A 179 13.20 28.39 -3.08
C ALA A 179 14.18 27.20 -2.92
N VAL A 180 14.30 26.65 -1.70
CA VAL A 180 15.09 25.43 -1.45
C VAL A 180 14.49 24.23 -2.20
N PHE A 181 13.16 24.06 -2.16
CA PHE A 181 12.47 23.00 -2.89
C PHE A 181 12.67 23.11 -4.40
N ASP A 182 12.53 24.30 -4.97
CA ASP A 182 12.71 24.56 -6.39
C ASP A 182 14.12 24.19 -6.85
N ALA A 183 15.14 24.47 -6.02
CA ALA A 183 16.54 24.18 -6.31
C ALA A 183 16.91 22.69 -6.17
N HIS A 184 16.29 21.95 -5.24
CA HIS A 184 16.77 20.62 -4.83
C HIS A 184 15.78 19.47 -5.05
N CYS A 185 14.49 19.76 -5.27
CA CYS A 185 13.42 18.75 -5.27
C CYS A 185 12.53 18.83 -6.51
N ALA A 186 12.28 20.04 -7.01
CA ALA A 186 11.33 20.27 -8.10
C ALA A 186 11.68 19.54 -9.41
N ALA A 187 12.98 19.28 -9.66
CA ALA A 187 13.42 18.55 -10.84
C ALA A 187 12.78 17.15 -10.99
N CYS A 188 12.37 16.51 -9.89
CA CYS A 188 11.61 15.25 -9.91
C CYS A 188 10.16 15.42 -9.49
N HIS A 189 9.87 16.29 -8.52
CA HIS A 189 8.55 16.36 -7.87
C HIS A 189 7.64 17.49 -8.36
N ALA A 190 8.15 18.43 -9.15
CA ALA A 190 7.38 19.52 -9.76
C ALA A 190 7.89 19.83 -11.18
N SER A 191 8.04 18.78 -12.00
CA SER A 191 8.53 18.86 -13.38
C SER A 191 7.81 17.85 -14.27
N ALA A 192 8.22 17.75 -15.54
CA ALA A 192 7.76 16.68 -16.44
C ALA A 192 8.17 15.26 -15.98
N ARG A 193 9.07 15.14 -14.99
CA ARG A 193 9.40 13.84 -14.37
C ARG A 193 8.38 13.43 -13.31
N THR A 194 7.61 14.36 -12.73
CA THR A 194 6.60 14.03 -11.72
C THR A 194 5.62 13.01 -12.29
N GLY A 195 5.25 12.01 -11.50
CA GLY A 195 4.37 10.91 -11.91
C GLY A 195 5.02 9.89 -12.86
N THR A 196 6.27 10.07 -13.28
CA THR A 196 7.01 9.12 -14.13
C THR A 196 8.00 8.27 -13.32
N ILE A 197 8.51 7.20 -13.92
CA ILE A 197 9.45 6.27 -13.27
C ILE A 197 10.85 6.90 -13.19
N VAL A 198 11.40 6.98 -11.98
CA VAL A 198 12.81 7.30 -11.75
C VAL A 198 13.60 5.99 -11.60
N PRO A 199 14.65 5.76 -12.41
CA PRO A 199 15.40 4.51 -12.38
C PRO A 199 15.96 4.20 -10.99
N LEU A 200 15.92 2.93 -10.59
CA LEU A 200 16.42 2.49 -9.27
C LEU A 200 17.91 2.84 -9.07
N SER A 201 18.71 2.83 -10.14
CA SER A 201 20.12 3.24 -10.09
C SER A 201 20.33 4.73 -9.76
N GLU A 202 19.32 5.57 -9.95
CA GLU A 202 19.34 7.00 -9.59
C GLU A 202 18.82 7.23 -8.16
N ILE A 203 17.68 6.61 -7.80
CA ILE A 203 17.05 6.84 -6.49
C ILE A 203 17.60 5.95 -5.36
N GLY A 204 18.17 4.80 -5.67
CA GLY A 204 18.89 3.93 -4.72
C GLY A 204 18.09 3.37 -3.54
N THR A 205 16.75 3.40 -3.55
CA THR A 205 15.91 2.87 -2.46
C THR A 205 15.82 1.33 -2.49
N ASP A 206 15.11 0.72 -1.55
CA ASP A 206 14.94 -0.74 -1.47
C ASP A 206 14.40 -1.34 -2.79
N ARG A 207 14.96 -2.48 -3.23
CA ARG A 207 14.60 -3.14 -4.49
C ARG A 207 13.46 -4.15 -4.33
N GLY A 208 13.15 -4.61 -3.12
CA GLY A 208 12.27 -5.74 -2.86
C GLY A 208 10.95 -5.70 -3.62
N ARG A 209 10.30 -4.53 -3.68
CA ARG A 209 9.05 -4.34 -4.43
C ARG A 209 9.19 -4.51 -5.95
N ILE A 210 10.30 -4.10 -6.55
CA ILE A 210 10.54 -4.29 -7.99
C ILE A 210 10.67 -5.78 -8.31
N ASP A 211 11.27 -6.56 -7.39
CA ASP A 211 11.52 -7.99 -7.60
C ASP A 211 10.27 -8.87 -7.42
N THR A 212 9.16 -8.33 -6.91
CA THR A 212 7.91 -9.10 -6.74
C THR A 212 7.07 -9.20 -8.01
N TRP A 213 7.31 -8.35 -9.01
CA TRP A 213 6.43 -8.23 -10.17
C TRP A 213 7.19 -8.05 -11.49
N GLY A 214 6.58 -8.43 -12.60
CA GLY A 214 7.24 -8.31 -13.91
C GLY A 214 6.29 -8.53 -15.08
N LYS A 215 6.85 -8.38 -16.29
CA LYS A 215 6.10 -8.40 -17.55
C LYS A 215 5.17 -9.60 -17.70
N GLN A 216 5.65 -10.82 -17.42
CA GLN A 216 4.85 -12.03 -17.62
C GLN A 216 3.65 -12.07 -16.67
N ALA A 217 3.84 -11.73 -15.38
CA ALA A 217 2.74 -11.64 -14.42
C ALA A 217 1.71 -10.58 -14.82
N ALA A 218 2.16 -9.44 -15.38
CA ALA A 218 1.27 -8.40 -15.90
C ALA A 218 0.42 -8.89 -17.08
N ILE A 219 1.01 -9.60 -18.05
CA ILE A 219 0.29 -10.18 -19.19
C ILE A 219 -0.80 -11.13 -18.70
N GLU A 220 -0.44 -12.05 -17.80
CA GLU A 220 -1.38 -13.05 -17.30
C GLU A 220 -2.50 -12.44 -16.45
N ALA A 221 -2.17 -11.45 -15.60
CA ALA A 221 -3.19 -10.75 -14.80
C ALA A 221 -4.12 -9.91 -15.68
N ASN A 222 -3.61 -9.27 -16.73
CA ASN A 222 -4.43 -8.58 -17.72
C ASN A 222 -5.36 -9.56 -18.45
N GLN A 223 -4.86 -10.75 -18.83
CA GLN A 223 -5.67 -11.79 -19.46
C GLN A 223 -6.81 -12.26 -18.54
N VAL A 224 -6.52 -12.52 -17.26
CA VAL A 224 -7.55 -12.92 -16.28
C VAL A 224 -8.68 -11.90 -16.18
N VAL A 225 -8.36 -10.59 -16.14
CA VAL A 225 -9.40 -9.55 -16.08
C VAL A 225 -10.14 -9.42 -17.41
N SER A 226 -9.46 -9.61 -18.54
CA SER A 226 -10.09 -9.65 -19.86
C SER A 226 -11.06 -10.83 -20.00
N ASP A 227 -10.73 -12.00 -19.47
CA ASP A 227 -11.58 -13.20 -19.49
C ASP A 227 -12.86 -13.03 -18.66
N MET A 228 -12.84 -12.14 -17.66
CA MET A 228 -14.04 -11.68 -16.92
C MET A 228 -14.92 -10.71 -17.75
N GLY A 229 -14.51 -10.39 -18.97
CA GLY A 229 -15.19 -9.43 -19.84
C GLY A 229 -15.09 -7.98 -19.36
N ILE A 230 -14.07 -7.65 -18.58
CA ILE A 230 -13.83 -6.30 -18.05
C ILE A 230 -12.75 -5.61 -18.89
N GLN A 231 -13.04 -4.41 -19.39
CA GLN A 231 -12.15 -3.63 -20.25
C GLN A 231 -11.52 -2.48 -19.46
N ARG A 232 -10.19 -2.32 -19.57
CA ARG A 232 -9.38 -1.27 -18.92
C ARG A 232 -8.01 -1.18 -19.58
N LYS A 233 -7.21 -0.15 -19.26
CA LYS A 233 -5.86 0.00 -19.83
C LYS A 233 -4.85 -1.04 -19.35
N GLY A 234 -4.97 -1.54 -18.13
CA GLY A 234 -4.16 -2.67 -17.71
C GLY A 234 -3.05 -2.36 -16.71
N LEU A 235 -2.42 -3.44 -16.27
CA LEU A 235 -1.08 -3.49 -15.70
C LEU A 235 -0.05 -3.35 -16.83
N VAL A 236 1.11 -2.79 -16.51
CA VAL A 236 2.18 -2.51 -17.48
C VAL A 236 2.92 -3.79 -17.84
N GLU A 237 2.87 -4.17 -19.11
CA GLU A 237 3.52 -5.37 -19.66
C GLU A 237 5.01 -5.12 -20.01
N ALA A 238 5.75 -4.58 -19.05
CA ALA A 238 7.18 -4.28 -19.19
C ALA A 238 7.93 -4.58 -17.89
N PRO A 239 9.27 -4.75 -17.94
CA PRO A 239 10.08 -4.80 -16.73
C PRO A 239 9.95 -3.53 -15.89
N LEU A 240 9.88 -3.69 -14.58
CA LEU A 240 9.94 -2.58 -13.64
C LEU A 240 11.39 -2.11 -13.50
N THR A 241 11.62 -0.80 -13.61
CA THR A 241 12.99 -0.23 -13.66
C THR A 241 13.29 0.72 -12.50
N GLY A 242 12.29 1.05 -11.68
CA GLY A 242 12.42 2.05 -10.62
C GLY A 242 11.09 2.35 -9.94
N TYR A 243 10.99 3.54 -9.36
CA TYR A 243 9.80 3.98 -8.64
C TYR A 243 9.30 5.33 -9.16
N VAL A 244 7.99 5.56 -9.05
CA VAL A 244 7.33 6.78 -9.48
C VAL A 244 7.80 7.98 -8.64
N ALA A 245 8.21 9.06 -9.29
CA ALA A 245 8.39 10.36 -8.63
C ALA A 245 7.02 10.92 -8.22
N GLN A 246 6.58 10.62 -7.00
CA GLN A 246 5.22 10.92 -6.57
C GLN A 246 4.90 12.43 -6.58
N PHE A 247 3.68 12.78 -6.96
CA PHE A 247 3.09 14.07 -6.64
C PHE A 247 3.09 14.26 -5.11
N LEU A 248 3.43 15.46 -4.62
CA LEU A 248 3.61 15.73 -3.19
C LEU A 248 2.40 16.38 -2.53
N ASP A 249 1.25 16.44 -3.19
CA ASP A 249 0.03 16.96 -2.60
C ASP A 249 -0.39 16.13 -1.37
N GLY A 250 -0.55 16.79 -0.22
CA GLY A 250 -0.81 16.15 1.07
C GLY A 250 0.37 15.36 1.64
N ILE A 251 1.62 15.68 1.27
CA ILE A 251 2.82 14.93 1.73
C ILE A 251 2.94 14.84 3.24
N TRP A 252 2.41 15.83 3.97
CA TRP A 252 2.40 15.82 5.43
C TRP A 252 1.72 14.57 6.00
N LEU A 253 0.64 14.08 5.39
CA LEU A 253 -0.14 12.96 5.92
C LEU A 253 0.39 11.58 5.48
N ARG A 254 1.46 11.54 4.69
CA ARG A 254 1.96 10.33 4.03
C ARG A 254 3.15 9.69 4.75
N ALA A 255 3.33 9.99 6.03
CA ALA A 255 4.30 9.30 6.86
C ALA A 255 3.80 7.89 7.22
N PRO A 256 4.68 6.89 7.31
CA PRO A 256 6.12 6.93 6.98
C PRO A 256 6.41 7.04 5.47
N TYR A 257 7.59 7.56 5.13
CA TYR A 257 8.02 7.90 3.78
C TYR A 257 8.84 6.80 3.09
N LEU A 258 9.05 6.98 1.78
CA LEU A 258 9.50 5.98 0.78
C LEU A 258 8.40 4.96 0.44
N HIS A 259 8.63 4.15 -0.60
CA HIS A 259 7.62 3.20 -1.11
C HIS A 259 7.23 2.12 -0.09
N ASN A 260 8.12 1.80 0.85
CA ASN A 260 7.94 0.77 1.88
C ASN A 260 7.72 1.36 3.28
N GLY A 261 7.56 2.69 3.39
CA GLY A 261 7.37 3.41 4.64
C GLY A 261 8.49 3.17 5.66
N SER A 262 9.74 3.16 5.21
CA SER A 262 10.93 2.86 6.03
C SER A 262 11.57 4.08 6.67
N VAL A 263 11.05 5.28 6.40
CA VAL A 263 11.56 6.55 6.95
C VAL A 263 10.45 7.29 7.69
N PRO A 264 10.52 7.46 9.02
CA PRO A 264 9.34 7.82 9.81
C PRO A 264 8.84 9.25 9.65
N THR A 265 9.72 10.22 9.36
CA THR A 265 9.36 11.64 9.24
C THR A 265 10.05 12.30 8.04
N LEU A 266 9.55 13.43 7.52
CA LEU A 266 10.25 14.16 6.46
C LEU A 266 11.60 14.68 6.96
N ALA A 267 11.68 15.05 8.25
CA ALA A 267 12.95 15.42 8.86
C ALA A 267 13.98 14.28 8.77
N ASP A 268 13.56 13.03 9.01
CA ASP A 268 14.42 11.85 8.85
C ASP A 268 14.81 11.61 7.39
N LEU A 269 13.90 11.85 6.44
CA LEU A 269 14.19 11.72 5.00
C LEU A 269 15.33 12.65 4.56
N LEU A 270 15.43 13.83 5.17
CA LEU A 270 16.49 14.81 4.96
C LEU A 270 17.78 14.52 5.77
N THR A 271 17.90 13.35 6.39
CA THR A 271 19.17 12.88 6.99
C THR A 271 19.83 11.84 6.09
N PRO A 272 21.19 11.77 6.08
CA PRO A 272 21.89 10.70 5.39
C PRO A 272 21.36 9.32 5.82
N PRO A 273 21.21 8.34 4.93
CA PRO A 273 20.65 7.03 5.28
C PRO A 273 21.25 6.37 6.52
N ALA A 274 22.56 6.49 6.70
CA ALA A 274 23.28 5.95 7.86
C ALA A 274 22.86 6.55 9.23
N GLN A 275 22.15 7.69 9.23
CA GLN A 275 21.67 8.38 10.42
C GLN A 275 20.15 8.25 10.61
N ARG A 276 19.44 7.62 9.68
CA ARG A 276 17.98 7.39 9.78
C ARG A 276 17.68 6.35 10.86
N PRO A 277 16.53 6.43 11.56
CA PRO A 277 16.13 5.42 12.52
C PRO A 277 16.10 4.02 11.91
N GLN A 278 16.76 3.07 12.56
CA GLN A 278 16.79 1.66 12.13
C GLN A 278 15.58 0.87 12.64
N VAL A 279 15.09 1.21 13.83
CA VAL A 279 13.93 0.57 14.44
C VAL A 279 12.98 1.65 14.97
N PHE A 280 11.71 1.57 14.60
CA PHE A 280 10.67 2.50 15.06
C PHE A 280 9.27 1.86 15.02
N TRP A 281 8.30 2.48 15.70
CA TRP A 281 6.96 1.92 15.86
C TRP A 281 5.96 2.56 14.88
N ARG A 282 5.27 1.73 14.09
CA ARG A 282 4.25 2.15 13.11
C ARG A 282 2.83 2.01 13.67
N GLY A 283 1.97 2.95 13.29
CA GLY A 283 0.53 2.89 13.58
C GLY A 283 0.11 3.48 14.92
N TYR A 284 0.98 4.28 15.54
CA TYR A 284 0.58 5.23 16.58
C TYR A 284 0.22 6.56 15.91
N ASP A 285 -0.99 7.05 16.16
CA ASP A 285 -1.66 8.12 15.41
C ASP A 285 -1.40 9.54 15.96
N VAL A 286 -0.43 9.69 16.86
CA VAL A 286 0.00 11.01 17.33
C VAL A 286 0.98 11.62 16.34
N TYR A 287 0.62 12.79 15.83
CA TYR A 287 1.37 13.50 14.80
C TYR A 287 2.42 14.45 15.40
N ASP A 288 3.63 14.47 14.82
CA ASP A 288 4.71 15.41 15.13
C ASP A 288 4.76 16.53 14.06
N PRO A 289 4.29 17.75 14.37
CA PRO A 289 4.27 18.85 13.41
C PRO A 289 5.67 19.47 13.17
N VAL A 290 6.65 19.20 14.04
CA VAL A 290 8.01 19.73 13.90
C VAL A 290 8.80 18.86 12.91
N ARG A 291 8.71 17.54 13.06
CA ARG A 291 9.42 16.58 12.20
C ARG A 291 8.65 16.22 10.93
N VAL A 292 7.35 16.52 10.90
CA VAL A 292 6.40 16.23 9.83
C VAL A 292 6.33 14.71 9.59
N GLY A 293 5.59 14.05 10.48
CA GLY A 293 5.30 12.63 10.46
C GLY A 293 4.61 12.21 11.76
N PHE A 294 4.62 10.92 12.08
CA PHE A 294 4.06 10.43 13.35
C PHE A 294 5.13 10.28 14.44
N VAL A 295 4.71 10.28 15.69
CA VAL A 295 5.55 9.92 16.83
C VAL A 295 5.80 8.41 16.75
N VAL A 296 7.07 8.01 16.62
CA VAL A 296 7.45 6.61 16.38
C VAL A 296 8.32 5.99 17.48
N GLN A 297 8.48 6.68 18.61
CA GLN A 297 9.27 6.23 19.76
C GLN A 297 8.54 6.50 21.08
N GLY A 298 8.92 5.75 22.12
CA GLY A 298 8.45 5.91 23.48
C GLY A 298 7.29 4.99 23.86
N PRO A 299 6.93 4.92 25.16
CA PRO A 299 6.05 3.87 25.70
C PRO A 299 4.65 3.81 25.08
N ALA A 300 4.12 4.95 24.62
CA ALA A 300 2.82 5.00 23.95
C ALA A 300 2.89 4.43 22.53
N ALA A 301 3.94 4.76 21.78
CA ALA A 301 4.16 4.23 20.43
C ALA A 301 4.45 2.72 20.47
N GLU A 302 5.25 2.26 21.44
CA GLU A 302 5.51 0.84 21.70
C GLU A 302 4.25 0.04 21.99
N ARG A 303 3.34 0.62 22.80
CA ARG A 303 2.08 -0.03 23.17
C ARG A 303 1.08 -0.10 22.02
N ALA A 304 0.98 0.98 21.25
CA ALA A 304 -0.03 1.11 20.21
C ALA A 304 0.41 0.54 18.86
N GLY A 305 1.70 0.63 18.56
CA GLY A 305 2.26 0.35 17.25
C GLY A 305 2.83 -1.04 17.07
N THR A 306 3.29 -1.31 15.86
CA THR A 306 4.06 -2.51 15.48
C THR A 306 5.49 -2.10 15.12
N PRO A 307 6.53 -2.82 15.56
CA PRO A 307 7.90 -2.43 15.27
C PRO A 307 8.20 -2.64 13.79
N LEU A 308 8.88 -1.67 13.19
CA LEU A 308 9.53 -1.78 11.90
C LEU A 308 11.04 -1.79 12.11
N ASP A 309 11.72 -2.80 11.58
CA ASP A 309 13.18 -2.88 11.54
C ASP A 309 13.66 -2.80 10.08
N THR A 310 14.42 -1.76 9.76
CA THR A 310 14.88 -1.45 8.40
C THR A 310 16.02 -2.33 7.92
N ARG A 311 16.59 -3.15 8.81
CA ARG A 311 17.60 -4.16 8.47
C ARG A 311 16.99 -5.43 7.92
N LEU A 312 15.68 -5.61 8.09
CA LEU A 312 14.94 -6.74 7.57
C LEU A 312 14.62 -6.55 6.09
N ARG A 313 14.49 -7.68 5.38
CA ARG A 313 14.20 -7.71 3.95
C ARG A 313 12.98 -6.85 3.59
N GLY A 314 13.08 -6.05 2.53
CA GLY A 314 11.98 -5.21 2.04
C GLY A 314 11.71 -3.96 2.89
N ASN A 315 12.37 -3.80 4.04
CA ASN A 315 12.22 -2.65 4.93
C ASN A 315 13.37 -1.63 4.78
N GLY A 316 14.25 -1.78 3.78
CA GLY A 316 15.42 -0.92 3.61
C GLY A 316 15.06 0.56 3.56
N ASN A 317 15.79 1.37 4.32
CA ASN A 317 15.61 2.82 4.44
C ASN A 317 16.71 3.63 3.72
N GLN A 318 17.42 3.01 2.78
CA GLN A 318 18.45 3.62 1.96
C GLN A 318 17.88 4.45 0.80
N GLY A 319 18.76 5.18 0.12
CA GLY A 319 18.42 5.92 -1.09
C GLY A 319 17.62 7.19 -0.81
N HIS A 320 17.28 7.87 -1.90
CA HIS A 320 16.73 9.21 -1.87
C HIS A 320 17.60 10.14 -0.99
N ASP A 321 18.90 10.21 -1.32
CA ASP A 321 19.89 10.96 -0.55
C ASP A 321 19.86 12.48 -0.87
N PHE A 322 18.86 12.92 -1.62
CA PHE A 322 18.62 14.31 -1.99
C PHE A 322 18.30 15.16 -0.75
N GLY A 323 18.87 16.36 -0.69
CA GLY A 323 18.66 17.29 0.42
C GLY A 323 19.37 16.91 1.73
N THR A 324 20.06 15.77 1.79
CA THR A 324 20.75 15.31 3.01
C THR A 324 21.93 16.19 3.42
N THR A 325 22.56 16.88 2.46
CA THR A 325 23.69 17.80 2.66
C THR A 325 23.27 19.25 2.92
N LEU A 326 21.97 19.56 2.90
CA LEU A 326 21.46 20.90 3.20
C LEU A 326 21.82 21.32 4.62
N SER A 327 22.00 22.63 4.82
CA SER A 327 22.21 23.18 6.15
C SER A 327 20.97 22.97 7.04
N ALA A 328 21.14 22.94 8.36
CA ALA A 328 20.01 22.80 9.27
C ALA A 328 18.94 23.91 9.08
N PRO A 329 19.30 25.20 8.87
CA PRO A 329 18.34 26.24 8.52
C PRO A 329 17.56 25.96 7.22
N ASP A 330 18.23 25.47 6.17
CA ASP A 330 17.59 25.16 4.88
C ASP A 330 16.61 23.99 5.01
N LYS A 331 16.99 22.94 5.75
CA LYS A 331 16.08 21.82 6.07
C LYS A 331 14.85 22.31 6.83
N ALA A 332 15.02 23.21 7.80
CA ALA A 332 13.90 23.72 8.59
C ALA A 332 12.90 24.52 7.74
N VAL A 333 13.38 25.40 6.83
CA VAL A 333 12.46 26.13 5.94
C VAL A 333 11.86 25.21 4.87
N LEU A 334 12.61 24.23 4.36
CA LEU A 334 12.10 23.23 3.41
C LEU A 334 10.95 22.42 4.03
N LEU A 335 11.11 21.94 5.26
CA LEU A 335 10.03 21.25 5.99
C LEU A 335 8.79 22.14 6.14
N GLU A 336 8.97 23.44 6.40
CA GLU A 336 7.86 24.38 6.49
C GLU A 336 7.11 24.52 5.15
N TYR A 337 7.83 24.54 4.03
CA TYR A 337 7.22 24.54 2.71
C TYR A 337 6.47 23.23 2.42
N LEU A 338 7.04 22.08 2.78
CA LEU A 338 6.39 20.77 2.55
C LEU A 338 5.06 20.62 3.31
N LYS A 339 4.85 21.37 4.40
CA LYS A 339 3.54 21.45 5.09
C LYS A 339 2.45 22.14 4.25
N THR A 340 2.84 22.94 3.26
CA THR A 340 1.89 23.66 2.39
C THR A 340 1.37 22.83 1.21
N LEU A 341 1.99 21.66 0.96
CA LEU A 341 1.72 20.80 -0.19
C LEU A 341 0.60 19.80 0.08
#